data_AF-A0A959JQG7-F1
#
_entry.id   AF-A0A959JQG7-F1
#
_cell.length_a   1.000
_cell.length_b   1.000
_cell.length_c   1.000
_cell.angle_alpha   90.00
_cell.angle_beta   90.00
_cell.angle_gamma   90.00
#
_symmetry.space_group_name_H-M   'P 1'
#
loop_
_entity.id
_entity.type
_entity.pdbx_description
1 polymer ?
#
loop_
_entity_poly.entity_id
_entity_poly.type
_entity_poly.pdbx_seq_one_letter_code
_entity_poly.pdbx_strand_id
1 'polypeptide(L)'
;MQAKGIAQYEWYSGPFVHLQSGVEMRISPDFLPSITVLLRVGYAGKYIFAEAWFEYFQSINSGVDQTVMAGNGSSWQKIGASVYVPIFPAFGISLGTAHIIKGSNIGLSSRYSLAAVYRFLGRK
;
A
#
# COMPACT_ATOMS: atom_id res chain seq x y z
N MET A 1 -1.70 11.40 13.78
CA MET A 1 -0.98 12.30 12.85
C MET A 1 -0.09 11.46 11.96
N GLN A 2 0.15 11.85 10.71
CA GLN A 2 0.96 11.08 9.77
C GLN A 2 1.83 12.03 8.94
N ALA A 3 3.10 11.71 8.76
CA ALA A 3 4.03 12.42 7.89
C ALA A 3 4.65 11.43 6.90
N LYS A 4 4.68 11.78 5.61
CA LYS A 4 5.21 10.92 4.53
C LYS A 4 6.12 11.70 3.60
N GLY A 5 7.25 11.10 3.27
CA GLY A 5 8.09 11.46 2.13
C GLY A 5 7.80 10.53 0.95
N ILE A 6 7.78 11.10 -0.25
CA ILE A 6 7.52 10.37 -1.50
C ILE A 6 8.57 10.77 -2.53
N ALA A 7 9.15 9.79 -3.20
CA ALA A 7 10.02 9.96 -4.35
C ALA A 7 9.57 9.01 -5.46
N GLN A 8 9.40 9.53 -6.68
CA GLN A 8 9.02 8.73 -7.85
C GLN A 8 9.92 9.10 -9.02
N TYR A 9 10.31 8.08 -9.77
CA TYR A 9 10.96 8.24 -11.07
C TYR A 9 10.18 7.44 -12.12
N GLU A 10 9.89 8.09 -13.24
CA GLU A 10 9.14 7.51 -14.35
C GLU A 10 9.94 7.71 -15.64
N TRP A 11 10.04 6.65 -16.42
CA TRP A 11 10.67 6.69 -17.74
C TRP A 11 9.63 7.05 -18.79
N TYR A 12 10.03 7.77 -19.85
CA TYR A 12 9.15 8.13 -20.98
C TYR A 12 8.43 6.94 -21.64
N SER A 13 8.99 5.73 -21.52
CA SER A 13 8.40 4.51 -22.06
C SER A 13 7.25 3.95 -21.22
N GLY A 14 6.99 4.49 -20.01
CA GLY A 14 5.95 4.06 -19.07
C GLY A 14 6.40 3.31 -17.81
N PRO A 15 7.58 2.65 -17.72
CA PRO A 15 8.05 2.08 -16.46
C PRO A 15 8.18 3.14 -15.38
N PHE A 16 8.04 2.73 -14.11
CA PHE A 16 8.27 3.61 -12.97
C PHE A 16 8.82 2.86 -11.75
N VAL A 17 9.49 3.62 -10.89
CA VAL A 17 9.88 3.23 -9.53
C VAL A 17 9.39 4.32 -8.58
N HIS A 18 8.77 3.91 -7.49
CA HIS A 18 8.21 4.81 -6.50
C HIS A 18 8.55 4.33 -5.09
N LEU A 19 9.14 5.20 -4.29
CA LEU A 19 9.44 4.98 -2.88
C LEU A 19 8.64 5.96 -2.04
N GLN A 20 7.91 5.43 -1.07
CA GLN A 20 7.22 6.22 -0.05
C GLN A 20 7.67 5.73 1.32
N SER A 21 8.00 6.66 2.21
CA SER A 21 8.34 6.35 3.60
C SER A 21 7.64 7.33 4.52
N GLY A 22 7.26 6.91 5.72
CA GLY A 22 6.58 7.81 6.63
C GLY A 22 6.47 7.30 8.05
N VAL A 23 6.13 8.22 8.93
CA VAL A 23 5.81 7.96 10.33
C VAL A 23 4.33 8.22 10.55
N GLU A 24 3.68 7.31 11.26
CA GLU A 24 2.31 7.44 11.71
C GLU A 24 2.28 7.41 13.24
N MET A 25 1.51 8.31 13.83
CA MET A 25 1.31 8.43 15.26
C MET A 25 -0.17 8.30 15.54
N ARG A 26 -0.56 7.19 16.16
CA ARG A 26 -1.88 7.06 16.77
C ARG A 26 -1.82 7.61 18.19
N ILE A 27 -2.75 8.50 18.54
CA ILE A 27 -2.75 9.23 19.82
C ILE A 27 -3.78 8.64 20.82
N SER A 28 -4.72 7.80 20.37
CA SER A 28 -5.74 7.18 21.23
C SER A 28 -6.12 5.78 20.71
N PRO A 29 -6.32 4.78 21.59
CA PRO A 29 -6.19 4.84 23.06
C PRO A 29 -4.74 4.86 23.56
N ASP A 30 -3.79 4.33 22.79
CA ASP A 30 -2.36 4.30 23.12
C ASP A 30 -1.53 5.13 22.14
N PHE A 31 -0.44 5.75 22.62
CA PHE A 31 0.55 6.37 21.74
C PHE A 31 1.37 5.28 21.02
N LEU A 32 1.04 5.04 19.76
CA LEU A 32 1.65 4.01 18.93
C LEU A 32 2.30 4.67 17.71
N PRO A 33 3.58 5.05 17.80
CA PRO A 33 4.34 5.46 16.64
C PRO A 33 4.67 4.24 15.78
N SER A 34 4.57 4.39 14.47
CA SER A 34 4.94 3.36 13.50
C SER A 34 5.65 3.97 12.31
N ILE A 35 6.56 3.18 11.72
CA ILE A 35 7.25 3.52 10.49
C ILE A 35 6.66 2.65 9.38
N THR A 36 6.48 3.25 8.21
CA THR A 36 6.08 2.53 7.01
C THR A 36 7.00 2.88 5.86
N VAL A 37 7.47 1.88 5.13
CA VAL A 37 8.19 2.02 3.87
C VAL A 37 7.44 1.23 2.80
N LEU A 38 7.21 1.85 1.66
CA LEU A 38 6.51 1.27 0.52
C LEU A 38 7.33 1.51 -0.74
N LEU A 39 7.81 0.43 -1.33
CA LEU A 39 8.45 0.43 -2.64
C LEU A 39 7.46 -0.09 -3.66
N ARG A 40 7.32 0.60 -4.78
CA ARG A 40 6.51 0.19 -5.93
C ARG A 40 7.36 0.24 -7.18
N VAL A 41 7.14 -0.72 -8.05
CA VAL A 41 7.70 -0.74 -9.40
C VAL A 41 6.61 -1.18 -10.34
N GLY A 42 6.57 -0.62 -11.54
CA GLY A 42 5.49 -0.92 -12.45
C GLY A 42 5.63 -0.31 -13.81
N TYR A 43 4.52 -0.34 -14.53
CA TYR A 43 4.38 0.17 -15.87
C TYR A 43 3.04 0.93 -15.98
N ALA A 44 3.11 2.18 -16.40
CA ALA A 44 1.97 3.06 -16.66
C ALA A 44 1.87 3.33 -18.16
N GLY A 45 1.08 2.51 -18.86
CA GLY A 45 0.80 2.67 -20.28
C GLY A 45 -0.61 3.20 -20.55
N LYS A 46 -0.87 3.55 -21.81
CA LYS A 46 -2.19 3.99 -22.27
C LYS A 46 -3.29 2.94 -22.06
N TYR A 47 -2.96 1.66 -22.23
CA TYR A 47 -3.92 0.55 -22.23
C TYR A 47 -3.86 -0.33 -20.98
N ILE A 48 -2.83 -0.17 -20.15
CA ILE A 48 -2.65 -0.98 -18.96
C ILE A 48 -1.78 -0.22 -17.97
N PHE A 49 -2.16 -0.31 -16.71
CA PHE A 49 -1.30 0.03 -15.59
C PHE A 49 -1.09 -1.25 -14.79
N ALA A 50 0.15 -1.57 -14.45
CA ALA A 50 0.47 -2.71 -13.61
C ALA A 50 1.59 -2.35 -12.67
N GLU A 51 1.49 -2.78 -11.42
CA GLU A 51 2.54 -2.58 -10.42
C GLU A 51 2.71 -3.80 -9.53
N ALA A 52 3.92 -3.95 -9.03
CA ALA A 52 4.24 -4.76 -7.88
C ALA A 52 4.78 -3.86 -6.78
N TRP A 53 4.48 -4.20 -5.53
CA TRP A 53 4.90 -3.40 -4.40
C TRP A 53 5.28 -4.25 -3.20
N PHE A 54 6.16 -3.68 -2.39
CA PHE A 54 6.60 -4.22 -1.12
C PHE A 54 6.38 -3.16 -0.05
N GLU A 55 5.67 -3.53 1.01
CA GLU A 55 5.39 -2.72 2.18
C GLU A 55 6.08 -3.32 3.39
N TYR A 56 6.85 -2.50 4.08
CA TYR A 56 7.37 -2.75 5.41
C TYR A 56 6.67 -1.84 6.40
N PHE A 57 6.11 -2.41 7.45
CA PHE A 57 5.49 -1.71 8.55
C PHE A 57 6.09 -2.18 9.87
N GLN A 58 6.45 -1.23 10.73
CA GLN A 58 7.00 -1.51 12.05
C GLN A 58 6.37 -0.57 13.07
N SER A 59 5.71 -1.12 14.09
CA SER A 59 5.38 -0.37 15.30
C SER A 59 6.64 -0.18 16.15
N ILE A 60 6.86 1.04 16.65
CA ILE A 60 8.02 1.40 17.50
C ILE A 60 7.75 1.03 18.97
N ASN A 61 6.49 0.86 19.37
CA ASN A 61 6.15 0.47 20.73
C ASN A 61 6.15 -1.06 20.89
N SER A 62 7.07 -1.58 21.69
CA SER A 62 7.29 -3.01 21.96
C SER A 62 6.90 -3.41 23.40
N GLY A 63 5.69 -3.05 23.84
CA GLY A 63 5.14 -3.63 25.07
C GLY A 63 4.96 -5.13 24.91
N VAL A 64 5.73 -5.93 25.66
CA VAL A 64 5.67 -7.41 25.72
C VAL A 64 4.54 -7.89 26.64
N ASP A 65 3.65 -6.99 27.07
CA ASP A 65 2.58 -7.38 27.97
C ASP A 65 1.47 -8.12 27.22
N GLN A 66 1.17 -9.32 27.71
CA GLN A 66 0.11 -10.20 27.22
C GLN A 66 -1.31 -9.62 27.43
N THR A 67 -1.42 -8.39 27.92
CA THR A 67 -2.68 -7.65 28.12
C THR A 67 -3.06 -6.77 26.93
N VAL A 68 -2.21 -6.69 25.92
CA VAL A 68 -2.41 -5.73 24.84
C VAL A 68 -3.29 -6.33 23.72
N MET A 69 -4.40 -5.66 23.41
CA MET A 69 -5.36 -6.08 22.39
C MET A 69 -4.70 -6.26 21.01
N ALA A 70 -5.32 -7.12 20.18
CA ALA A 70 -4.86 -7.44 18.83
C ALA A 70 -4.50 -6.17 18.03
N GLY A 71 -3.25 -6.08 17.57
CA GLY A 71 -2.76 -4.98 16.72
C GLY A 71 -1.60 -4.18 17.30
N ASN A 72 -1.37 -4.19 18.62
CA ASN A 72 -0.26 -3.44 19.22
C ASN A 72 1.09 -4.18 19.08
N GLY A 73 2.16 -3.43 18.85
CA GLY A 73 3.48 -4.00 18.55
C GLY A 73 3.54 -4.78 17.23
N SER A 74 2.55 -4.61 16.35
CA SER A 74 2.51 -5.33 15.09
C SER A 74 3.61 -4.83 14.15
N SER A 75 4.25 -5.78 13.50
CA SER A 75 5.14 -5.53 12.37
C SER A 75 4.76 -6.45 11.23
N TRP A 76 4.90 -5.98 10.00
CA TRP A 76 4.71 -6.86 8.86
C TRP A 76 5.52 -6.45 7.65
N GLN A 77 5.78 -7.46 6.83
CA GLN A 77 6.22 -7.35 5.47
C GLN A 77 5.11 -7.91 4.58
N LYS A 78 4.69 -7.11 3.62
CA LYS A 78 3.59 -7.43 2.73
C LYS A 78 4.02 -7.13 1.30
N ILE A 79 3.85 -8.10 0.43
CA ILE A 79 4.02 -7.90 -1.01
C ILE A 79 2.65 -7.87 -1.67
N GLY A 80 2.56 -7.20 -2.80
CA GLY A 80 1.36 -7.27 -3.60
C GLY A 80 1.60 -6.85 -5.02
N ALA A 81 0.58 -7.05 -5.83
CA ALA A 81 0.55 -6.58 -7.19
C ALA A 81 -0.85 -6.07 -7.50
N SER A 82 -0.93 -5.08 -8.39
CA SER A 82 -2.20 -4.62 -8.92
C SER A 82 -2.08 -4.40 -10.42
N VAL A 83 -3.21 -4.61 -11.10
CA VAL A 83 -3.37 -4.30 -12.52
C VAL A 83 -4.64 -3.48 -12.68
N TYR A 84 -4.59 -2.53 -13.59
CA TYR A 84 -5.71 -1.71 -14.01
C TYR A 84 -5.76 -1.71 -15.54
N VAL A 85 -6.96 -1.92 -16.07
CA VAL A 85 -7.22 -1.90 -17.51
C VAL A 85 -8.38 -0.94 -17.77
N PRO A 86 -8.20 0.15 -18.55
CA PRO A 86 -9.29 0.94 -19.06
C PRO A 86 -10.07 0.12 -20.10
N ILE A 87 -11.37 -0.09 -19.86
CA ILE A 87 -12.26 -0.84 -20.77
C ILE A 87 -12.92 0.12 -21.76
N PHE A 88 -13.39 1.27 -21.26
CA PHE A 88 -13.98 2.35 -22.04
C PHE A 88 -13.33 3.68 -21.64
N PRO A 89 -13.46 4.75 -22.44
CA PRO A 89 -12.85 6.06 -22.12
C PRO A 89 -13.17 6.60 -20.72
N ALA A 90 -14.31 6.22 -20.15
CA ALA A 90 -14.75 6.61 -18.82
C ALA A 90 -14.71 5.48 -17.77
N PHE A 91 -14.48 4.22 -18.16
CA PHE A 91 -14.57 3.07 -17.26
C PHE A 91 -13.33 2.18 -17.33
N GLY A 92 -12.89 1.70 -16.17
CA GLY A 92 -11.84 0.68 -16.08
C GLY A 92 -12.10 -0.29 -14.94
N ILE A 93 -11.33 -1.37 -14.92
CA ILE A 93 -11.34 -2.37 -13.84
C ILE A 93 -9.94 -2.47 -13.26
N SER A 94 -9.86 -2.64 -11.95
CA SER A 94 -8.63 -2.96 -11.24
C SER A 94 -8.78 -4.27 -10.48
N LEU A 95 -7.73 -5.07 -10.55
CA LEU A 95 -7.55 -6.30 -9.80
C LEU A 95 -6.26 -6.19 -9.00
N GLY A 96 -6.23 -6.76 -7.80
CA GLY A 96 -5.03 -6.78 -6.98
C GLY A 96 -4.99 -7.97 -6.05
N THR A 97 -3.77 -8.30 -5.65
CA THR A 97 -3.50 -9.30 -4.62
C THR A 97 -2.44 -8.77 -3.67
N ALA A 98 -2.53 -9.15 -2.40
CA ALA A 98 -1.55 -8.82 -1.38
C ALA A 98 -1.37 -10.00 -0.43
N HIS A 99 -0.13 -10.25 -0.03
CA HIS A 99 0.24 -11.35 0.84
C HIS A 99 1.16 -10.83 1.93
N ILE A 100 0.79 -11.08 3.19
CA ILE A 100 1.69 -10.86 4.32
C ILE A 100 2.65 -12.05 4.36
N ILE A 101 3.93 -11.77 4.12
CA ILE A 101 4.99 -12.80 4.04
C ILE A 101 5.71 -12.99 5.36
N LYS A 102 5.69 -11.97 6.23
CA LYS A 102 6.30 -12.01 7.56
C LYS A 102 5.60 -11.00 8.45
N GLY A 103 5.51 -11.29 9.74
CA GLY A 103 5.06 -10.31 10.72
C GLY A 103 5.04 -10.83 12.15
N SER A 104 4.97 -9.90 13.10
CA SER A 104 4.74 -10.14 14.52
C SER A 104 3.38 -9.59 14.92
N ASN A 105 2.69 -10.26 15.84
CA ASN A 105 1.36 -9.87 16.32
C ASN A 105 0.31 -9.67 15.21
N ILE A 106 0.53 -10.33 14.05
CA ILE A 106 -0.33 -10.26 12.87
C ILE A 106 -0.38 -11.64 12.19
N GLY A 107 -1.58 -12.03 11.75
CA GLY A 107 -1.78 -13.28 11.02
C GLY A 107 -1.27 -13.18 9.58
N LEU A 108 -0.59 -14.21 9.11
CA LEU A 108 -0.29 -14.39 7.68
C LEU A 108 -1.62 -14.50 6.92
N SER A 109 -1.81 -13.63 5.94
CA SER A 109 -3.06 -13.57 5.19
C SER A 109 -2.82 -13.11 3.75
N SER A 110 -3.72 -13.57 2.89
CA SER A 110 -3.85 -13.18 1.50
C SER A 110 -5.08 -12.32 1.35
N ARG A 111 -4.99 -11.24 0.58
CA ARG A 111 -6.11 -10.36 0.25
C ARG A 111 -6.19 -10.21 -1.26
N TYR A 112 -7.41 -10.28 -1.77
CA TYR A 112 -7.72 -10.02 -3.16
C TYR A 112 -8.61 -8.79 -3.25
N SER A 113 -8.39 -7.95 -4.25
CA SER A 113 -9.19 -6.75 -4.49
C SER A 113 -9.69 -6.72 -5.92
N LEU A 114 -10.97 -6.39 -6.08
CA LEU A 114 -11.61 -6.10 -7.36
C LEU A 114 -12.28 -4.74 -7.23
N ALA A 115 -12.03 -3.85 -8.18
CA ALA A 115 -12.62 -2.53 -8.22
C ALA A 115 -13.04 -2.16 -9.65
N ALA A 116 -14.18 -1.49 -9.77
CA ALA A 116 -14.57 -0.78 -10.98
C ALA A 116 -14.26 0.71 -10.77
N VAL A 117 -13.67 1.35 -11.77
CA VAL A 117 -13.27 2.75 -11.75
C VAL A 117 -14.07 3.50 -12.80
N TYR A 118 -14.71 4.59 -12.40
CA TYR A 118 -15.41 5.50 -13.30
C TYR A 118 -14.80 6.90 -13.24
N ARG A 119 -14.49 7.47 -14.40
CA ARG A 119 -14.01 8.84 -14.56
C ARG A 119 -15.14 9.71 -15.07
N PHE A 120 -15.55 10.70 -14.28
CA PHE A 120 -16.45 11.74 -14.75
C PHE A 120 -15.75 12.58 -15.83
N LEU A 121 -16.23 12.46 -17.07
CA LEU A 121 -15.85 13.33 -18.16
C LEU A 121 -16.63 14.63 -18.02
N GLY A 122 -16.07 15.61 -17.31
CA GLY A 122 -16.61 16.97 -17.32
C GLY A 122 -16.57 17.53 -18.74
N ARG A 123 -17.71 18.07 -19.22
CA ARG A 123 -17.70 18.94 -20.40
C ARG A 123 -16.91 20.21 -20.03
N LYS A 124 -15.88 20.52 -20.83
CA LYS A 124 -15.22 21.83 -20.78
C LYS A 124 -16.20 22.93 -21.19
#